data_AF-A0A5E4J5G8-F1
#
_entry.id   AF-A0A5E4J5G8-F1
#
_cell.length_a   1.000
_cell.length_b   1.000
_cell.length_c   1.000
_cell.angle_alpha   90.00
_cell.angle_beta   90.00
_cell.angle_gamma   90.00
#
_symmetry.space_group_name_H-M   'P 1'
#
loop_
_entity.id
_entity.type
_entity.pdbx_description
1 polymer ?
#
loop_
_entity_poly.entity_id
_entity_poly.type
_entity_poly.pdbx_seq_one_letter_code
_entity_poly.pdbx_strand_id
1 'polypeptide(L)'
;MSEALERIRDQAGPCGIVCAACPLGNGSVAESASQTKKHISECKIPMWSPYIPGGDSIDWSAVDRGLEWVEKYACCAGCANGGGPPDCTIRICARQRGYDLCSSCSDLDGCTKFEWLKEHGQRLKQSLMECRGLSREEYIRKMKDKKPW
;
A
#
# COMPACT_ATOMS: atom_id res chain seq x y z
N MET A 1 17.03 -6.41 -2.81
CA MET A 1 15.96 -5.41 -2.58
C MET A 1 15.91 -4.51 -3.80
N SER A 2 14.72 -4.19 -4.32
CA SER A 2 14.58 -3.26 -5.45
C SER A 2 14.98 -1.83 -5.04
N GLU A 3 15.49 -1.03 -5.98
CA GLU A 3 15.80 0.39 -5.74
C GLU A 3 14.58 1.18 -5.21
N ALA A 4 13.37 0.78 -5.61
CA ALA A 4 12.12 1.38 -5.14
C ALA A 4 11.91 1.18 -3.64
N LEU A 5 12.20 -0.02 -3.12
CA LEU A 5 12.08 -0.32 -1.69
C LEU A 5 13.08 0.48 -0.85
N GLU A 6 14.29 0.69 -1.36
CA GLU A 6 15.31 1.44 -0.64
C GLU A 6 14.89 2.90 -0.39
N ARG A 7 14.24 3.54 -1.37
CA ARG A 7 13.80 4.94 -1.30
C ARG A 7 12.71 5.19 -0.26
N ILE A 8 11.98 4.15 0.14
CA ILE A 8 10.82 4.26 1.05
C ILE A 8 11.00 3.51 2.36
N ARG A 9 12.17 2.87 2.56
CA ARG A 9 12.50 2.01 3.71
C ARG A 9 12.15 2.66 5.04
N ASP A 10 12.54 3.94 5.17
CA ASP A 10 12.41 4.72 6.40
C ASP A 10 11.26 5.75 6.30
N GLN A 11 10.26 5.47 5.46
CA GLN A 11 9.08 6.31 5.31
C GLN A 11 7.86 5.74 6.02
N ALA A 12 7.24 6.58 6.85
CA ALA A 12 5.85 6.42 7.27
C ALA A 12 5.04 7.65 6.86
N GLY A 13 3.79 7.46 6.45
CA GLY A 13 2.85 8.58 6.32
C GLY A 13 2.36 9.07 7.70
N PRO A 14 1.81 10.29 7.81
CA PRO A 14 1.25 10.76 9.08
C PRO A 14 0.14 9.87 9.63
N CYS A 15 -0.54 9.13 8.74
CA CYS A 15 -1.52 8.10 9.09
C CYS A 15 -0.92 6.84 9.77
N GLY A 16 0.40 6.71 9.87
CA GLY A 16 1.06 5.56 10.49
C GLY A 16 1.32 4.38 9.55
N ILE A 17 1.00 4.48 8.25
CA ILE A 17 1.37 3.45 7.26
C ILE A 17 2.88 3.52 7.00
N VAL A 18 3.60 2.44 7.27
CA VAL A 18 5.01 2.27 6.88
C VAL A 18 5.07 1.87 5.41
N CYS A 19 5.69 2.70 4.57
CA CYS A 19 5.65 2.57 3.12
C CYS A 19 6.33 1.27 2.64
N ALA A 20 7.45 0.88 3.27
CA ALA A 20 8.14 -0.37 2.96
C ALA A 20 7.36 -1.63 3.41
N ALA A 21 6.43 -1.50 4.36
CA ALA A 21 5.53 -2.60 4.68
C ALA A 21 4.41 -2.69 3.63
N CYS A 22 3.85 -1.55 3.18
CA CYS A 22 2.75 -1.49 2.22
C CYS A 22 3.03 -2.24 0.90
N PRO A 23 2.16 -3.16 0.45
CA PRO A 23 2.34 -3.93 -0.79
C PRO A 23 2.47 -3.06 -2.06
N LEU A 24 1.81 -1.90 -2.08
CA LEU A 24 1.96 -0.94 -3.18
C LEU A 24 3.29 -0.18 -3.08
N GLY A 25 3.79 0.08 -1.87
CA GLY A 25 5.06 0.75 -1.66
C GLY A 25 6.24 -0.17 -1.99
N ASN A 26 6.28 -1.36 -1.39
CA ASN A 26 7.38 -2.31 -1.61
C ASN A 26 7.35 -3.00 -2.98
N GLY A 27 6.29 -2.81 -3.76
CA GLY A 27 6.15 -3.32 -5.12
C GLY A 27 5.71 -4.78 -5.20
N SER A 28 5.35 -5.43 -4.09
CA SER A 28 4.96 -6.84 -4.11
C SER A 28 3.71 -7.12 -4.95
N VAL A 29 2.79 -6.14 -5.07
CA VAL A 29 1.61 -6.26 -5.94
C VAL A 29 2.01 -6.27 -7.41
N ALA A 30 2.87 -5.33 -7.82
CA ALA A 30 3.35 -5.25 -9.19
C ALA A 30 4.20 -6.49 -9.56
N GLU A 31 5.07 -6.94 -8.66
CA GLU A 31 5.84 -8.17 -8.83
C GLU A 31 4.92 -9.39 -8.98
N SER A 32 3.88 -9.51 -8.14
CA SER A 32 2.91 -10.61 -8.24
C SER A 32 2.17 -10.61 -9.58
N ALA A 33 1.80 -9.45 -10.11
CA ALA A 33 1.18 -9.32 -11.42
C ALA A 33 2.13 -9.77 -12.55
N SER A 34 3.39 -9.34 -12.50
CA SER A 34 4.44 -9.74 -13.44
C SER A 34 4.68 -11.26 -13.41
N GLN A 35 4.79 -11.85 -12.22
CA GLN A 35 4.94 -13.30 -12.04
C GLN A 35 3.73 -14.09 -12.56
N THR A 36 2.51 -13.60 -12.30
CA THR A 36 1.27 -14.23 -12.79
C THR A 36 1.22 -14.20 -14.32
N LYS A 37 1.54 -13.06 -14.94
CA LYS A 37 1.61 -12.92 -16.40
C LYS A 37 2.64 -13.89 -17.01
N LYS A 38 3.82 -13.99 -16.39
CA LYS A 38 4.85 -14.95 -16.80
C LYS A 38 4.33 -16.39 -16.75
N HIS A 39 3.70 -16.82 -15.67
CA HIS A 39 3.15 -18.18 -15.54
C HIS A 39 2.03 -18.46 -16.54
N ILE A 40 1.13 -17.51 -16.79
CA ILE A 40 0.07 -17.65 -17.81
C ILE A 40 0.69 -17.94 -19.19
N SER A 41 1.75 -17.19 -19.55
CA SER A 41 2.46 -17.35 -20.82
C SER A 41 3.24 -18.67 -20.89
N GLU A 42 4.06 -18.98 -19.89
CA GLU A 42 4.93 -20.17 -19.87
C GLU A 42 4.12 -21.48 -19.88
N CYS A 43 3.02 -21.52 -19.12
CA CYS A 43 2.12 -22.67 -19.09
C CYS A 43 1.17 -22.69 -20.29
N LYS A 44 1.21 -21.70 -21.18
CA LYS A 44 0.32 -21.55 -22.34
C LYS A 44 -1.17 -21.68 -21.95
N ILE A 45 -1.56 -21.11 -20.81
CA ILE A 45 -2.92 -21.28 -20.27
C ILE A 45 -4.02 -20.91 -21.28
N PRO A 46 -3.90 -19.82 -22.06
CA PRO A 46 -4.91 -19.48 -23.06
C PRO A 46 -5.12 -20.58 -24.14
N MET A 47 -4.10 -21.39 -24.42
CA MET A 47 -4.17 -22.44 -25.44
C MET A 47 -5.01 -23.64 -24.99
N TRP A 48 -4.92 -24.02 -23.72
CA TRP A 48 -5.57 -25.23 -23.22
C TRP A 48 -6.77 -24.98 -22.32
N SER A 49 -6.92 -23.78 -21.75
CA SER A 49 -8.04 -23.45 -20.87
C SER A 49 -9.43 -23.70 -21.48
N PRO A 50 -9.69 -23.52 -22.80
CA PRO A 50 -11.01 -23.85 -23.36
C PRO A 50 -11.41 -25.33 -23.26
N TYR A 51 -10.47 -26.25 -23.00
CA TYR A 51 -10.75 -27.67 -22.83
C TYR A 51 -11.07 -28.06 -21.37
N ILE A 52 -11.07 -27.10 -20.44
CA ILE A 52 -11.36 -27.28 -19.02
C ILE A 52 -12.64 -26.50 -18.67
N PRO A 53 -13.50 -26.99 -17.75
CA PRO A 53 -14.76 -26.32 -17.43
C PRO A 53 -14.61 -24.82 -17.14
N GLY A 54 -15.35 -24.00 -17.90
CA GLY A 54 -15.41 -22.55 -17.77
C GLY A 54 -14.24 -21.77 -18.39
N GLY A 55 -13.19 -22.44 -18.88
CA GLY A 55 -12.03 -21.74 -19.44
C GLY A 55 -12.27 -21.12 -20.81
N ASP A 56 -13.28 -21.58 -21.54
CA ASP A 56 -13.77 -20.99 -22.80
C ASP A 56 -14.41 -19.60 -22.61
N SER A 57 -14.88 -19.30 -21.41
CA SER A 57 -15.49 -18.00 -21.07
C SER A 57 -14.48 -16.90 -20.70
N ILE A 58 -13.19 -17.23 -20.58
CA ILE A 58 -12.16 -16.30 -20.10
C ILE A 58 -11.61 -15.47 -21.26
N ASP A 59 -11.75 -14.14 -21.18
CA ASP A 59 -11.01 -13.22 -22.06
C ASP A 59 -9.57 -13.04 -21.55
N TRP A 60 -8.68 -13.90 -22.04
CA TRP A 60 -7.25 -13.82 -21.71
C TRP A 60 -6.57 -12.52 -22.15
N SER A 61 -7.11 -11.83 -23.16
CA SER A 61 -6.59 -10.52 -23.57
C SER A 61 -6.96 -9.45 -22.54
N ALA A 62 -8.16 -9.51 -21.95
CA ALA A 62 -8.52 -8.64 -20.83
C ALA A 62 -7.69 -8.94 -19.58
N VAL A 63 -7.41 -10.22 -19.29
CA VAL A 63 -6.54 -10.62 -18.18
C VAL A 63 -5.14 -10.04 -18.36
N ASP A 64 -4.53 -10.18 -19.53
CA ASP A 64 -3.19 -9.64 -19.80
C ASP A 64 -3.12 -8.12 -19.62
N ARG A 65 -4.09 -7.38 -20.21
CA ARG A 65 -4.18 -5.92 -20.03
C ARG A 65 -4.35 -5.51 -18.57
N GLY A 66 -5.14 -6.27 -17.81
CA GLY A 66 -5.35 -6.04 -16.39
C GLY A 66 -4.06 -6.21 -15.59
N LEU A 67 -3.34 -7.32 -15.81
CA LEU A 67 -2.06 -7.60 -15.14
C LEU A 67 -0.99 -6.58 -15.52
N GLU A 68 -0.90 -6.19 -16.80
CA GLU A 68 0.04 -5.17 -17.26
C GLU A 68 -0.25 -3.80 -16.61
N TRP A 69 -1.52 -3.43 -16.46
CA TRP A 69 -1.89 -2.23 -15.74
C TRP A 69 -1.48 -2.29 -14.26
N VAL A 70 -1.73 -3.42 -13.59
CA VAL A 70 -1.35 -3.61 -12.17
C VAL A 70 0.17 -3.55 -12.02
N GLU A 71 0.92 -4.25 -12.85
CA GLU A 71 2.39 -4.23 -12.87
C GLU A 71 2.93 -2.79 -13.00
N LYS A 72 2.32 -1.99 -13.88
CA LYS A 72 2.79 -0.63 -14.16
C LYS A 72 2.34 0.40 -13.11
N TYR A 73 1.11 0.31 -12.61
CA TYR A 73 0.47 1.38 -11.85
C TYR A 73 0.15 1.04 -10.39
N ALA A 74 0.17 -0.23 -9.99
CA ALA A 74 0.01 -0.63 -8.59
C ALA A 74 1.33 -0.48 -7.79
N CYS A 75 2.07 0.59 -8.07
CA CYS A 75 3.30 1.00 -7.40
C CYS A 75 3.10 2.39 -6.78
N CYS A 76 3.46 2.56 -5.51
CA CYS A 76 3.35 3.80 -4.78
C CYS A 76 4.74 4.36 -4.48
N ALA A 77 4.98 5.63 -4.84
CA ALA A 77 6.26 6.30 -4.58
C ALA A 77 6.57 6.51 -3.09
N GLY A 78 5.62 6.26 -2.19
CA GLY A 78 5.71 6.57 -0.76
C GLY A 78 5.17 7.95 -0.43
N CYS A 79 4.71 8.12 0.82
CA CYS A 79 3.97 9.31 1.24
C CYS A 79 4.80 10.61 1.12
N ALA A 80 6.11 10.55 1.44
CA ALA A 80 6.99 11.72 1.37
C ALA A 80 7.28 12.13 -0.09
N ASN A 81 7.18 11.19 -1.03
CA ASN A 81 7.43 11.40 -2.46
C ASN A 81 6.16 11.71 -3.25
N GLY A 82 5.06 12.08 -2.58
CA GLY A 82 3.78 12.41 -3.24
C GLY A 82 2.90 11.20 -3.58
N GLY A 83 3.20 10.02 -3.04
CA GLY A 83 2.36 8.83 -3.19
C GLY A 83 1.03 8.92 -2.42
N GLY A 84 0.12 8.00 -2.75
CA GLY A 84 -1.25 7.97 -2.25
C GLY A 84 -2.15 9.03 -2.90
N PRO A 85 -3.39 9.22 -2.40
CA PRO A 85 -4.31 10.20 -2.96
C PRO A 85 -3.73 11.62 -2.87
N PRO A 86 -3.81 12.47 -3.91
CA PRO A 86 -3.23 13.81 -3.90
C PRO A 86 -3.85 14.71 -2.82
N ASP A 87 -5.15 14.54 -2.59
CA ASP A 87 -6.01 15.28 -1.67
C ASP A 87 -6.16 14.62 -0.29
N CYS A 88 -5.21 13.74 0.10
CA CYS A 88 -5.24 13.06 1.40
C CYS A 88 -5.35 14.04 2.58
N THR A 89 -6.54 14.09 3.19
CA THR A 89 -6.90 15.02 4.25
C THR A 89 -6.06 14.84 5.52
N ILE A 90 -5.63 13.62 5.81
CA ILE A 90 -4.73 13.31 6.94
C ILE A 90 -3.37 14.00 6.73
N ARG A 91 -2.79 13.85 5.55
CA ARG A 91 -1.47 14.42 5.21
C ARG A 91 -1.52 15.95 5.20
N ILE A 92 -2.58 16.52 4.61
CA ILE A 92 -2.77 17.98 4.59
C ILE A 92 -2.87 18.53 6.01
N CYS A 93 -3.72 17.92 6.85
CA CYS A 93 -3.89 18.33 8.24
C CYS A 93 -2.60 18.20 9.07
N ALA A 94 -1.87 17.09 8.93
CA ALA A 94 -0.63 16.87 9.65
C ALA A 94 0.44 17.92 9.27
N ARG A 95 0.59 18.22 7.97
CA ARG A 95 1.50 19.28 7.49
C ARG A 95 1.14 20.65 8.03
N GLN A 96 -0.15 21.02 8.00
CA GLN A 96 -0.63 22.30 8.54
C GLN A 96 -0.36 22.45 10.04
N ARG A 97 -0.39 21.33 10.79
CA ARG A 97 -0.14 21.31 12.23
C ARG A 97 1.32 21.01 12.61
N GLY A 98 2.20 20.76 11.64
CA GLY A 98 3.62 20.44 11.88
C GLY A 98 3.88 19.06 12.49
N TYR A 99 3.01 18.07 12.23
CA TYR A 99 3.18 16.71 12.72
C TYR A 99 3.79 15.78 11.66
N ASP A 100 4.82 15.03 12.05
CA ASP A 100 5.34 13.91 11.25
C ASP A 100 4.42 12.69 11.29
N LEU A 101 3.90 12.38 12.48
CA LEU A 101 2.94 11.31 12.73
C LEU A 101 1.75 11.85 13.50
N CYS A 102 0.54 11.39 13.18
CA CYS A 102 -0.67 11.80 13.89
C CYS A 102 -0.71 11.30 15.35
N SER A 103 0.22 10.44 15.79
CA SER A 103 0.41 10.08 17.20
C SER A 103 0.71 11.30 18.08
N SER A 104 1.35 12.34 17.54
CA SER A 104 1.58 13.61 18.24
C SER A 104 0.34 14.51 18.35
N CYS A 105 -0.78 14.12 17.73
CA CYS A 105 -2.03 14.88 17.78
C CYS A 105 -2.87 14.50 19.01
N SER A 106 -3.25 15.49 19.82
CA SER A 106 -4.18 15.32 20.95
C SER A 106 -5.55 14.81 20.49
N ASP A 107 -6.00 15.29 19.33
CA ASP A 107 -7.36 15.06 18.79
C ASP A 107 -7.49 13.74 18.04
N LEU A 108 -6.45 12.89 18.02
CA LEU A 108 -6.39 11.67 17.21
C LEU A 108 -7.59 10.73 17.45
N ASP A 109 -8.00 10.57 18.70
CA ASP A 109 -9.07 9.64 19.10
C ASP A 109 -10.38 9.91 18.35
N GLY A 110 -10.85 11.16 18.42
CA GLY A 110 -12.04 11.66 17.71
C GLY A 110 -11.81 12.11 16.26
N CYS A 111 -10.64 11.83 15.67
CA CYS A 111 -10.33 12.33 14.33
C CYS A 111 -11.10 11.57 13.25
N THR A 112 -11.96 12.28 12.51
CA THR A 112 -12.78 11.75 11.41
C THR A 112 -12.02 11.63 10.08
N LYS A 113 -10.83 12.23 9.96
CA LYS A 113 -10.04 12.23 8.70
C LYS A 113 -9.55 10.84 8.28
N PHE A 114 -9.68 9.83 9.14
CA PHE A 114 -9.35 8.43 8.86
C PHE A 114 -10.56 7.62 8.35
N GLU A 115 -11.78 8.16 8.35
CA GLU A 115 -13.01 7.40 8.05
C GLU A 115 -13.05 6.83 6.62
N TRP A 116 -12.46 7.52 5.65
CA TRP A 116 -12.37 7.02 4.27
C TRP A 116 -11.52 5.75 4.14
N LEU A 117 -10.68 5.45 5.14
CA LEU A 117 -9.94 4.19 5.26
C LEU A 117 -10.73 3.10 6.01
N LYS A 118 -11.97 3.37 6.44
CA LYS A 118 -12.87 2.42 7.12
C LYS A 118 -12.19 1.72 8.30
N GLU A 119 -12.33 0.39 8.42
CA GLU A 119 -11.73 -0.43 9.48
C GLU A 119 -10.19 -0.31 9.52
N HIS A 120 -9.56 -0.13 8.36
CA HIS A 120 -8.11 0.07 8.31
C HIS A 120 -7.72 1.41 8.97
N GLY A 121 -8.53 2.46 8.77
CA GLY A 121 -8.37 3.74 9.45
C GLY A 121 -8.42 3.61 10.98
N GLN A 122 -9.35 2.82 11.52
CA GLN A 122 -9.45 2.60 12.97
C GLN A 122 -8.22 1.86 13.53
N ARG A 123 -7.76 0.81 12.84
CA ARG A 123 -6.55 0.07 13.22
C ARG A 123 -5.29 0.96 13.22
N LEU A 124 -5.19 1.86 12.23
CA LEU A 124 -4.09 2.83 12.17
C LEU A 124 -4.15 3.83 13.32
N LYS A 125 -5.33 4.39 13.63
CA LYS A 125 -5.51 5.29 14.78
C LYS A 125 -5.10 4.59 16.08
N GLN A 126 -5.55 3.35 16.30
CA GLN A 126 -5.20 2.59 17.48
C GLN A 126 -3.69 2.36 17.59
N SER A 127 -3.04 1.95 16.50
CA SER A 127 -1.58 1.76 16.47
C SER A 127 -0.81 3.05 16.77
N LEU A 128 -1.28 4.18 16.25
CA LEU A 128 -0.71 5.51 16.52
C LEU A 128 -0.91 5.92 17.98
N MET A 129 -2.07 5.63 18.58
CA MET A 129 -2.34 5.91 19.99
C MET A 129 -1.45 5.08 20.92
N GLU A 130 -1.27 3.79 20.64
CA GLU A 130 -0.36 2.88 21.36
C GLU A 130 1.12 3.26 21.22
N CYS A 131 1.46 4.11 20.25
CA CYS A 131 2.82 4.55 19.96
C CYS A 131 3.02 6.06 20.21
N ARG A 132 2.14 6.68 21.01
CA ARG A 132 2.34 8.05 21.48
C ARG A 132 3.69 8.19 22.19
N GLY A 133 4.40 9.28 21.91
CA GLY A 133 5.72 9.56 22.47
C GLY A 133 6.91 8.94 21.73
N LEU A 134 6.68 8.01 20.80
CA LEU A 134 7.76 7.48 19.95
C LEU A 134 8.17 8.49 18.86
N SER A 135 9.45 8.49 18.54
CA SER A 135 9.96 9.11 17.32
C SER A 135 9.43 8.41 16.07
N ARG A 136 9.55 9.07 14.91
CA ARG A 136 9.16 8.46 13.62
C ARG A 136 9.96 7.19 13.34
N GLU A 137 11.27 7.22 13.60
CA GLU A 137 12.19 6.11 13.37
C GLU A 137 11.86 4.93 14.29
N GLU A 138 11.54 5.21 15.56
CA GLU A 138 11.12 4.19 16.53
C GLU A 138 9.78 3.55 16.13
N TYR A 139 8.82 4.38 15.69
CA TYR A 139 7.55 3.90 15.17
C TYR A 139 7.75 2.98 13.96
N ILE A 140 8.55 3.40 12.97
CA ILE A 140 8.83 2.59 11.78
C ILE A 140 9.47 1.25 12.18
N ARG A 141 10.47 1.27 13.05
CA ARG A 141 11.13 0.05 13.52
C ARG A 141 10.18 -0.92 14.21
N LYS A 142 9.23 -0.40 15.00
CA LYS A 142 8.19 -1.19 15.68
C LYS A 142 7.13 -1.73 14.72
N MET A 143 6.82 -0.99 13.66
CA MET A 143 5.69 -1.28 12.77
C MET A 143 6.07 -1.99 11.48
N LYS A 144 7.36 -2.04 11.11
CA LYS A 144 7.86 -2.61 9.84
C LYS A 144 7.36 -4.03 9.54
N ASP A 145 7.18 -4.86 10.57
CA ASP A 145 6.79 -6.27 10.43
C ASP A 145 5.28 -6.48 10.61
N LYS A 146 4.56 -5.45 11.08
CA LYS A 146 3.10 -5.51 11.18
C LYS A 146 2.51 -5.25 9.80
N LYS A 147 1.79 -6.23 9.27
CA LYS A 147 0.98 -6.10 8.05
C LYS A 147 -0.43 -5.67 8.43
N PRO A 148 -0.81 -4.39 8.26
CA PRO A 148 -2.15 -3.92 8.59
C PRO A 148 -3.23 -4.21 7.51
N TRP A 149 -2.91 -4.97 6.46
CA TRP A 149 -3.87 -5.42 5.43
C TRP A 149 -4.33 -6.85 5.73
#